data_AF-A0A845LFN0-F1
#
_entry.id   AF-A0A845LFN0-F1
#
_cell.length_a   1.000
_cell.length_b   1.000
_cell.length_c   1.000
_cell.angle_alpha   90.00
_cell.angle_beta   90.00
_cell.angle_gamma   90.00
#
_symmetry.space_group_name_H-M   'P 1'
#
loop_
_entity.id
_entity.type
_entity.pdbx_description
1 polymer ?
#
loop_
_entity_poly.entity_id
_entity_poly.type
_entity_poly.pdbx_seq_one_letter_code
_entity_poly.pdbx_strand_id
1 'polypeptide(L)' 'MTSQDDRCQICQRSTVVELICTMVFQVWGSSSKELACWHVCADCFPHFEETVLSFYRHA' A
#
# COMPACT_ATOMS: atom_id res chain seq x y z
N MET A 1 7.43 17.04 -15.02
CA MET A 1 7.66 15.99 -14.01
C MET A 1 6.35 15.82 -13.27
N THR A 2 5.72 14.67 -13.46
CA THR A 2 4.35 14.38 -13.03
C THR A 2 4.23 14.46 -11.52
N SER A 3 3.30 15.30 -11.07
CA SER A 3 2.92 15.52 -9.67
C SER A 3 2.89 14.20 -8.92
N GLN A 4 3.73 14.05 -7.90
CA GLN A 4 3.52 13.01 -6.90
C GLN A 4 2.17 13.32 -6.27
N ASP A 5 1.18 12.46 -6.47
CA ASP A 5 -0.10 12.57 -5.79
C ASP A 5 0.19 12.45 -4.29
N ASP A 6 0.21 13.58 -3.57
CA ASP A 6 0.37 13.65 -2.12
C ASP A 6 -0.83 13.04 -1.38
N ARG A 7 -1.64 12.22 -2.05
CA ARG A 7 -2.89 11.65 -1.54
C ARG A 7 -2.67 10.21 -1.13
N CYS A 8 -3.22 9.86 0.02
CA CYS A 8 -3.16 8.51 0.55
C CYS A 8 -3.66 7.49 -0.48
N GLN A 9 -2.85 6.50 -0.81
CA GLN A 9 -3.18 5.50 -1.82
C GLN A 9 -4.36 4.61 -1.41
N ILE A 10 -4.67 4.54 -0.11
CA ILE A 10 -5.81 3.79 0.44
C ILE A 10 -7.11 4.59 0.34
N CYS A 11 -7.20 5.75 1.00
CA CYS A 11 -8.46 6.48 1.10
C CYS A 11 -8.65 7.54 0.01
N GLN A 12 -7.59 7.95 -0.68
CA GLN A 12 -7.58 9.02 -1.69
C GLN A 12 -8.16 10.35 -1.19
N ARG A 13 -8.30 10.55 0.13
CA ARG A 13 -8.96 11.72 0.74
C ARG A 13 -7.97 12.61 1.46
N SER A 14 -7.09 12.01 2.26
CA SER A 14 -6.15 12.71 3.11
C SER A 14 -4.76 12.81 2.48
N THR A 15 -4.01 13.81 2.91
CA THR A 15 -2.59 13.97 2.54
C THR A 15 -1.76 12.84 3.17
N VAL A 16 -0.78 12.36 2.41
CA VAL A 16 0.19 11.35 2.84
C VAL A 16 1.09 11.94 3.91
N VAL A 17 1.43 11.12 4.90
CA VAL A 17 2.46 11.49 5.90
C VAL A 17 3.73 10.65 5.76
N GLU A 18 3.63 9.45 5.21
CA GLU A 18 4.76 8.51 5.14
C GLU A 18 4.61 7.49 4.00
N LEU A 19 5.75 6.99 3.50
CA LEU A 19 5.85 5.83 2.62
C LEU A 19 6.07 4.58 3.48
N ILE A 20 5.11 3.65 3.44
CA ILE A 20 5.14 2.41 4.23
C ILE A 20 5.34 1.23 3.29
N CYS A 21 6.18 0.27 3.67
CA CYS A 21 6.43 -0.94 2.89
C CYS A 21 6.10 -2.22 3.66
N THR A 22 5.61 -3.24 2.97
CA THR A 22 5.47 -4.60 3.52
C THR A 22 5.74 -5.66 2.46
N MET A 23 6.04 -6.89 2.90
CA MET A 23 6.29 -8.03 2.01
C MET A 23 4.97 -8.70 1.62
N VAL A 24 4.68 -8.75 0.32
CA VAL A 24 3.49 -9.40 -0.24
C VAL A 24 3.92 -10.56 -1.15
N PHE A 25 3.03 -11.51 -1.42
CA PHE A 25 3.28 -12.53 -2.43
C PHE A 25 3.12 -11.94 -3.83
N GLN A 26 4.06 -12.20 -4.73
CA GLN A 26 3.97 -11.74 -6.12
C GLN A 26 2.74 -12.29 -6.84
N VAL A 27 2.39 -13.53 -6.53
CA VAL A 27 1.19 -14.22 -7.01
C VAL A 27 0.64 -15.00 -5.83
N TRP A 28 -0.68 -14.96 -5.63
CA TRP A 28 -1.30 -15.69 -4.54
C TRP A 28 -1.00 -17.20 -4.65
N GLY A 29 -0.38 -17.77 -3.61
CA GLY A 29 0.06 -19.19 -3.60
C GLY A 29 1.49 -19.43 -4.10
N SER A 30 2.20 -18.39 -4.56
CA SER A 30 3.63 -18.47 -4.85
C SER A 30 4.46 -18.41 -3.57
N SER A 31 5.64 -19.03 -3.57
CA SER A 31 6.67 -18.84 -2.54
C SER A 31 7.45 -17.54 -2.70
N SER A 32 7.34 -16.88 -3.85
CA SER A 32 8.03 -15.62 -4.16
C SER A 32 7.31 -14.43 -3.54
N LYS A 33 8.05 -13.63 -2.76
CA LYS A 33 7.56 -12.40 -2.15
C LYS A 33 8.25 -11.19 -2.77
N GLU A 34 7.52 -10.08 -2.82
CA GLU A 34 8.05 -8.77 -3.22
C GLU A 34 7.71 -7.72 -2.17
N LEU A 35 8.39 -6.58 -2.27
CA LEU A 35 8.19 -5.44 -1.39
C LEU A 35 7.14 -4.50 -2.02
N ALA A 36 6.00 -4.32 -1.36
CA ALA A 36 4.97 -3.36 -1.75
C ALA A 36 5.08 -2.10 -0.88
N CYS A 37 5.33 -0.94 -1.50
CA CYS A 37 5.50 0.34 -0.81
C CYS A 37 4.41 1.33 -1.23
N TRP A 38 3.63 1.84 -0.28
CA TRP A 38 2.50 2.74 -0.52
C TRP A 38 2.61 4.00 0.33
N HIS A 39 2.21 5.13 -0.24
CA HIS A 39 2.06 6.40 0.42
C HIS A 39 0.72 6.42 1.17
N VAL A 40 0.76 6.51 2.50
CA VAL A 40 -0.42 6.34 3.36
C VAL A 40 -0.53 7.49 4.37
N CYS A 41 -1.75 7.90 4.70
CA CYS A 41 -2.00 8.89 5.76
C CYS A 41 -2.01 8.22 7.15
N ALA A 42 -1.87 9.02 8.22
CA ALA A 42 -1.85 8.53 9.60
C ALA A 42 -3.11 7.72 9.97
N ASP A 43 -4.28 8.10 9.43
CA ASP A 43 -5.54 7.41 9.71
C ASP A 43 -5.63 6.02 9.07
N CYS A 44 -4.98 5.84 7.92
CA CYS A 44 -5.00 4.57 7.19
C CYS A 44 -3.82 3.66 7.53
N PHE A 45 -2.77 4.20 8.18
CA PHE A 45 -1.61 3.44 8.65
C PHE A 45 -2.00 2.18 9.46
N PRO A 46 -2.92 2.22 10.43
CA PRO A 46 -3.28 1.04 11.23
C PRO A 46 -3.90 -0.10 10.43
N HIS A 47 -4.47 0.21 9.26
CA HIS A 47 -5.12 -0.75 8.37
C HIS A 47 -4.28 -1.07 7.12
N PHE A 48 -3.06 -0.55 7.03
CA PHE A 48 -2.21 -0.67 5.84
C PHE A 48 -1.98 -2.13 5.45
N GLU A 49 -1.51 -2.95 6.39
CA GLU A 49 -1.12 -4.34 6.10
C GLU A 49 -2.31 -5.18 5.61
N GLU A 50 -3.46 -5.09 6.28
CA GLU A 50 -4.69 -5.77 5.86
C GLU A 50 -5.16 -5.29 4.48
N THR A 51 -5.13 -3.98 4.25
CA THR A 51 -5.59 -3.38 2.99
C THR A 51 -4.70 -3.81 1.83
N VAL A 52 -3.39 -3.76 2.00
CA VAL A 52 -2.44 -4.10 0.94
C VAL A 52 -2.45 -5.61 0.67
N LEU A 53 -2.51 -6.45 1.70
CA LEU A 53 -2.62 -7.90 1.52
C LEU A 53 -3.92 -8.29 0.80
N SER A 54 -5.03 -7.61 1.13
CA SER A 54 -6.31 -7.80 0.43
C SER A 54 -6.21 -7.39 -1.04
N PHE A 55 -5.59 -6.25 -1.33
CA PHE A 55 -5.38 -5.79 -2.72
C PHE A 55 -4.59 -6.82 -3.55
N TYR A 56 -3.44 -7.28 -3.03
CA TYR A 56 -2.58 -8.26 -3.72
C TYR A 56 -3.16 -9.68 -3.78
N ARG A 57 -4.17 -9.99 -2.97
CA ARG A 57 -4.92 -11.24 -3.09
C ARG A 57 -5.81 -11.28 -4.34
N HIS A 58 -6.24 -10.11 -4.81
CA HIS A 58 -7.19 -9.94 -5.91
C HIS A 58 -6.56 -9.35 -7.17
N ALA A 59 -5.27 -9.01 -7.15
CA ALA A 59 -4.49 -8.55 -8.28
C ALA A 59 -4.02 -9.72 -9.16
#